data_AF-A0A6A6CJ22-F1
#
_entry.id   AF-A0A6A6CJ22-F1
#
_cell.length_a   1.000
_cell.length_b   1.000
_cell.length_c   1.000
_cell.angle_alpha   90.00
_cell.angle_beta   90.00
_cell.angle_gamma   90.00
#
_symmetry.space_group_name_H-M   'P 1'
#
loop_
_entity.id
_entity.type
_entity.pdbx_description
1 polymer ?
#
loop_
_entity_poly.entity_id
_entity_poly.type
_entity_poly.pdbx_seq_one_letter_code
_entity_poly.pdbx_strand_id
1 'polypeptide(L)'
;MADSMTDAYMAYLQIDHASDPYTILDLSQDDAPTAHEVKAAYRSLALLLHPDKGPSGAFADTHHRLFLKLQQARDDLLSDNSGARDAAAIVKHLVILEGPISLHQRNFDFKARLRNRRVAAIKEEHELAVARTAWKRKSKPASEKPDRAAEKLVAQHGGKITIKQARQAAYNFARKQAEPKAPRQPKTSSNQATLKATKHKKADTIEQQRNSMQETVEQKIKQDPILATPREIAHRRNKELLSGRPNNTSLAEERRRDNTLIAKEFEAEKWIQSQVEPRLAKAVAKMQHRGIFLAAGLIDYENMESKIQQELRDEAKWYFGLDLSEFLGIH
;
A
#
# COMPACT_ATOMS: atom_id res chain seq x y z
N MET A 1 11.39 -7.83 -20.70
CA MET A 1 11.97 -9.18 -20.86
C MET A 1 13.13 -9.22 -21.85
N ALA A 2 13.19 -8.35 -22.87
CA ALA A 2 14.37 -8.25 -23.74
C ALA A 2 15.61 -7.71 -23.01
N ASP A 3 15.45 -6.80 -22.04
CA ASP A 3 16.59 -6.18 -21.34
C ASP A 3 17.41 -7.19 -20.50
N SER A 4 16.78 -8.17 -19.84
CA SER A 4 17.50 -9.09 -18.95
C SER A 4 18.41 -10.08 -19.68
N MET A 5 18.17 -10.34 -20.96
CA MET A 5 19.02 -11.24 -21.75
C MET A 5 20.32 -10.52 -22.16
N THR A 6 20.23 -9.23 -22.44
CA THR A 6 21.37 -8.36 -22.74
C THR A 6 22.24 -8.17 -21.50
N ASP A 7 21.63 -7.95 -20.34
CA ASP A 7 22.35 -7.79 -19.07
C ASP A 7 23.12 -9.07 -18.69
N ALA A 8 22.48 -10.23 -18.85
CA ALA A 8 23.14 -11.51 -18.65
C ALA A 8 24.36 -11.66 -19.58
N TYR A 9 24.17 -11.41 -20.88
CA TYR A 9 25.24 -11.55 -21.86
C TYR A 9 26.41 -10.59 -21.64
N MET A 10 26.16 -9.38 -21.15
CA MET A 10 27.22 -8.44 -20.79
C MET A 10 28.00 -8.91 -19.55
N ALA A 11 27.30 -9.41 -18.52
CA ALA A 11 27.94 -10.00 -17.35
C ALA A 11 28.79 -11.24 -17.72
N TYR A 12 28.33 -12.03 -18.70
CA TYR A 12 29.08 -13.14 -19.28
C TYR A 12 30.45 -12.70 -19.80
N LEU A 13 30.46 -11.72 -20.70
CA LEU A 13 31.69 -11.22 -21.33
C LEU A 13 32.63 -10.59 -20.29
N GLN A 14 32.07 -9.82 -19.36
CA GLN A 14 32.84 -9.22 -18.27
C GLN A 14 33.56 -10.30 -17.45
N ILE A 15 32.84 -11.30 -16.95
CA ILE A 15 33.42 -12.31 -16.06
C ILE A 15 34.36 -13.25 -16.82
N ASP A 16 34.08 -13.56 -18.08
CA ASP A 16 34.95 -14.45 -18.84
C ASP A 16 36.32 -13.82 -19.12
N HIS A 17 36.34 -12.55 -19.51
CA HIS A 17 37.57 -11.83 -19.86
C HIS A 17 38.28 -11.18 -18.67
N ALA A 18 37.59 -10.92 -17.56
CA ALA A 18 38.21 -10.33 -16.38
C ALA A 18 39.14 -11.33 -15.68
N SER A 19 40.39 -10.93 -15.42
CA SER A 19 41.33 -11.70 -14.60
C SER A 19 41.33 -11.28 -13.14
N ASP A 20 40.92 -10.04 -12.87
CA ASP A 20 41.01 -9.41 -11.56
C ASP A 20 39.73 -9.62 -10.74
N PRO A 21 39.82 -10.01 -9.44
CA PRO A 21 38.65 -10.26 -8.60
C PRO A 21 37.70 -9.06 -8.44
N TYR A 22 38.22 -7.82 -8.43
CA TYR A 22 37.38 -6.62 -8.33
C TYR A 22 36.56 -6.44 -9.60
N THR A 23 37.20 -6.59 -10.76
CA THR A 23 36.54 -6.50 -12.06
C THR A 23 35.51 -7.63 -12.27
N ILE A 24 35.79 -8.83 -11.76
CA ILE A 24 34.85 -9.98 -11.82
C ILE A 24 33.56 -9.70 -11.03
N LEU A 25 33.65 -9.06 -9.87
CA LEU A 25 32.49 -8.73 -9.03
C LEU A 25 31.89 -7.35 -9.31
N ASP A 26 32.40 -6.63 -10.31
CA ASP A 26 31.99 -5.26 -10.64
C ASP A 26 32.14 -4.29 -9.45
N LEU A 27 33.25 -4.40 -8.73
CA LEU A 27 33.60 -3.55 -7.60
C LEU A 27 34.70 -2.58 -7.98
N SER A 28 34.64 -1.37 -7.43
CA SER A 28 35.72 -0.39 -7.59
C SER A 28 36.98 -0.87 -6.87
N GLN A 29 38.14 -0.69 -7.50
CA GLN A 29 39.44 -0.96 -6.90
C GLN A 29 39.97 0.23 -6.08
N ASP A 30 39.44 1.44 -6.33
CA ASP A 30 39.89 2.67 -5.69
C ASP A 30 39.59 2.66 -4.18
N ASP A 31 38.43 2.10 -3.81
CA ASP A 31 37.98 1.95 -2.44
C ASP A 31 37.99 0.46 -2.07
N ALA A 32 38.68 0.10 -0.98
CA ALA A 32 38.69 -1.29 -0.52
C ALA A 32 37.27 -1.71 -0.14
N PRO A 33 36.64 -2.63 -0.90
CA PRO A 33 35.23 -2.98 -0.72
C PRO A 33 35.05 -3.70 0.61
N THR A 34 33.96 -3.38 1.29
CA THR A 34 33.61 -4.04 2.54
C THR A 34 33.19 -5.49 2.29
N ALA A 35 33.37 -6.36 3.28
CA ALA A 35 32.92 -7.75 3.20
C ALA A 35 31.41 -7.87 2.89
N HIS A 36 30.61 -6.87 3.28
CA HIS A 36 29.19 -6.80 2.95
C HIS A 36 28.96 -6.54 1.45
N GLU A 37 29.67 -5.59 0.85
CA GLU A 37 29.58 -5.27 -0.58
C GLU A 37 30.03 -6.45 -1.44
N VAL A 38 31.15 -7.09 -1.08
CA VAL A 38 31.64 -8.31 -1.76
C VAL A 38 30.55 -9.40 -1.75
N LYS A 39 29.92 -9.64 -0.60
CA LYS A 39 28.83 -10.63 -0.49
C LYS A 39 27.58 -10.22 -1.27
N ALA A 40 27.26 -8.93 -1.31
CA ALA A 40 26.10 -8.41 -2.04
C ALA A 40 26.29 -8.56 -3.56
N ALA A 41 27.44 -8.14 -4.08
CA ALA A 41 27.82 -8.28 -5.50
C ALA A 41 27.93 -9.75 -5.93
N TYR A 42 28.52 -10.60 -5.09
CA TYR A 42 28.53 -12.05 -5.33
C TYR A 42 27.10 -12.61 -5.44
N ARG A 43 26.18 -12.24 -4.54
CA ARG A 43 24.81 -12.75 -4.57
C ARG A 43 24.04 -12.31 -5.81
N SER A 44 24.19 -11.06 -6.25
CA SER A 44 23.51 -10.58 -7.45
C SER A 44 23.98 -11.33 -8.70
N LEU A 45 25.30 -11.51 -8.86
CA LEU A 45 25.87 -12.25 -9.99
C LEU A 45 25.61 -13.75 -9.91
N ALA A 46 25.68 -14.35 -8.71
CA ALA A 46 25.35 -15.75 -8.50
C ALA A 46 23.89 -16.05 -8.89
N LEU A 47 22.94 -15.15 -8.57
CA LEU A 47 21.55 -15.31 -8.97
C LEU A 47 21.34 -15.26 -10.48
N LEU A 48 22.27 -14.67 -11.24
CA LEU A 48 22.21 -14.58 -12.69
C LEU A 48 22.89 -15.79 -13.36
N LEU A 49 24.01 -16.24 -12.79
CA LEU A 49 24.91 -17.22 -13.40
C LEU A 49 24.81 -18.62 -12.80
N HIS A 50 23.96 -18.83 -11.78
CA HIS A 50 23.78 -20.13 -11.14
C HIS A 50 23.52 -21.23 -12.18
N PRO A 51 24.18 -22.40 -12.07
CA PRO A 51 24.02 -23.49 -13.04
C PRO A 51 22.55 -23.93 -13.19
N ASP A 52 21.75 -23.92 -12.12
CA ASP A 52 20.32 -24.27 -12.17
C ASP A 52 19.47 -23.34 -13.05
N LYS A 53 19.93 -22.12 -13.32
CA LYS A 53 19.22 -21.15 -14.18
C LYS A 53 19.74 -21.12 -15.60
N GLY A 54 20.82 -21.85 -15.90
CA GLY A 54 21.43 -21.89 -17.21
C GLY A 54 20.55 -22.62 -18.23
N PRO A 55 20.53 -22.17 -19.50
CA PRO A 55 19.86 -22.91 -20.56
C PRO A 55 20.55 -24.26 -20.77
N SER A 56 19.77 -25.34 -20.84
CA SER A 56 20.28 -26.69 -21.05
C SER A 56 21.07 -26.79 -22.36
N GLY A 57 22.27 -27.39 -22.33
CA GLY A 57 23.10 -27.64 -23.51
C GLY A 57 24.51 -27.05 -23.40
N ALA A 58 25.06 -26.58 -24.52
CA ALA A 58 26.45 -26.12 -24.64
C ALA A 58 26.84 -24.94 -23.72
N PHE A 59 25.86 -24.23 -23.15
CA PHE A 59 26.10 -23.11 -22.23
C PHE A 59 26.17 -23.54 -20.77
N ALA A 60 25.78 -24.77 -20.42
CA ALA A 60 25.79 -25.26 -19.04
C ALA A 60 27.22 -25.31 -18.47
N ASP A 61 28.18 -25.81 -19.27
CA ASP A 61 29.59 -25.88 -18.88
C ASP A 61 30.19 -24.47 -18.69
N THR A 62 29.82 -23.54 -19.57
CA THR A 62 30.23 -22.13 -19.46
C THR A 62 29.65 -21.47 -18.21
N HIS A 63 28.36 -21.65 -17.93
CA HIS A 63 27.69 -21.20 -16.69
C HIS A 63 28.44 -21.72 -15.46
N HIS A 64 28.72 -23.02 -15.42
CA HIS A 64 29.39 -23.65 -14.29
C HIS A 64 30.81 -23.10 -14.09
N ARG A 65 31.59 -22.99 -15.17
CA ARG A 65 32.96 -22.43 -15.13
C ARG A 65 32.96 -20.99 -14.61
N LEU A 66 32.07 -20.13 -15.10
CA LEU A 66 32.00 -18.74 -14.65
C LEU A 66 31.50 -18.63 -13.21
N PHE A 67 30.59 -19.49 -12.79
CA PHE A 67 30.13 -19.54 -11.41
C PHE A 67 31.27 -19.91 -10.44
N LEU A 68 32.12 -20.87 -10.81
CA LEU A 68 33.31 -21.21 -10.03
C LEU A 68 34.30 -20.04 -9.97
N LYS A 69 34.52 -19.35 -11.10
CA LYS A 69 35.37 -18.16 -11.17
C LYS A 69 34.85 -17.03 -10.27
N LEU A 70 33.54 -16.83 -10.23
CA LEU A 70 32.87 -15.87 -9.35
C LEU A 70 33.06 -16.23 -7.87
N GLN A 71 32.96 -17.52 -7.54
CA GLN A 71 33.17 -18.02 -6.17
C GLN A 71 34.61 -17.81 -5.72
N GLN A 72 35.59 -18.12 -6.58
CA GLN A 72 37.00 -17.90 -6.31
C GLN A 72 37.30 -16.40 -6.07
N ALA A 73 36.82 -15.51 -6.93
CA ALA A 73 37.01 -14.06 -6.76
C ALA A 73 36.45 -13.54 -5.43
N ARG A 74 35.28 -14.04 -5.01
CA ARG A 74 34.70 -13.72 -3.69
C ARG A 74 35.59 -14.20 -2.56
N ASP A 75 36.08 -15.44 -2.64
CA ASP A 75 36.89 -16.03 -1.59
C ASP A 75 38.25 -15.34 -1.47
N ASP A 76 38.89 -14.99 -2.59
CA ASP A 76 40.14 -14.22 -2.65
C ASP A 76 40.00 -12.84 -1.96
N LEU A 77 38.93 -12.09 -2.28
CA LEU A 77 38.67 -10.77 -1.68
C LEU A 77 38.31 -10.84 -0.18
N LEU A 78 37.71 -11.95 0.27
CA LEU A 78 37.39 -12.15 1.69
C LEU A 78 38.58 -12.67 2.48
N SER A 79 39.46 -13.48 1.88
CA SER A 79 40.69 -13.93 2.53
C SER A 79 41.66 -12.78 2.75
N ASP A 80 41.80 -11.88 1.78
CA ASP A 80 42.70 -10.72 1.86
C ASP A 80 42.26 -9.70 2.93
N ASN A 81 40.95 -9.60 3.20
CA ASN A 81 40.41 -8.69 4.21
C ASN A 81 40.36 -9.28 5.63
N SER A 82 40.39 -10.61 5.76
CA SER A 82 40.21 -11.31 7.04
C SER A 82 41.36 -11.16 8.03
N GLY A 83 42.55 -10.72 7.58
CA GLY A 83 43.76 -10.70 8.42
C GLY A 83 44.10 -9.38 9.13
N ALA A 84 43.66 -8.22 8.63
CA ALA A 84 44.21 -6.94 9.13
C ALA A 84 43.24 -5.75 9.18
N ARG A 85 42.10 -5.79 8.45
CA ARG A 85 41.25 -4.60 8.29
C ARG A 85 39.91 -4.67 9.00
N ASP A 86 39.35 -5.85 9.24
CA ASP A 86 38.01 -5.96 9.87
C ASP A 86 37.98 -5.40 11.30
N ALA A 87 39.05 -5.51 12.08
CA ALA A 87 39.10 -4.92 13.42
C ALA A 87 39.13 -3.37 13.41
N ALA A 88 39.75 -2.75 12.39
CA ALA A 88 39.87 -1.29 12.29
C ALA A 88 38.73 -0.64 11.47
N ALA A 89 38.19 -1.34 10.48
CA ALA A 89 37.08 -0.88 9.65
C ALA A 89 35.72 -1.01 10.36
N ILE A 90 35.52 -2.04 11.18
CA ILE A 90 34.32 -2.11 12.06
C ILE A 90 34.33 -0.95 13.06
N VAL A 91 35.49 -0.52 13.55
CA VAL A 91 35.60 0.65 14.46
C VAL A 91 35.48 1.99 13.70
N LYS A 92 35.92 2.10 12.44
CA LYS A 92 35.78 3.33 11.65
C LYS A 92 34.40 3.53 11.02
N HIS A 93 33.69 2.46 10.63
CA HIS A 93 32.43 2.56 9.90
C HIS A 93 31.17 2.49 10.78
N LEU A 94 31.28 2.03 12.03
CA LEU A 94 30.24 2.20 13.06
C LEU A 94 30.35 3.53 13.81
N VAL A 95 31.36 4.33 13.52
CA VAL A 95 31.55 5.68 14.09
C VAL A 95 31.52 6.71 12.96
N ILE A 96 30.49 6.66 12.12
CA ILE A 96 29.87 7.94 11.79
C ILE A 96 29.12 8.31 13.06
N LEU A 97 29.70 9.24 13.83
CA LEU A 97 29.09 9.95 14.96
C LEU A 97 27.88 10.76 14.45
N GLU A 98 26.92 10.11 13.83
CA GLU A 98 25.58 10.63 13.78
C GLU A 98 25.06 10.54 15.20
N GLY A 99 25.02 11.69 15.87
CA GLY A 99 24.38 11.79 17.17
C GLY A 99 22.99 11.17 17.11
N PRO A 100 22.45 10.67 18.24
CA PRO A 100 21.14 10.03 18.31
C PRO A 100 20.02 10.85 17.63
N ILE A 101 20.18 12.17 17.57
CA ILE A 101 19.31 13.12 16.88
C ILE A 101 19.26 12.89 15.35
N SER A 102 20.40 12.66 14.69
CA SER A 102 20.46 12.44 13.23
C SER A 102 19.82 11.11 12.83
N LEU A 103 20.06 10.06 13.62
CA LEU A 103 19.44 8.75 13.40
C LEU A 103 17.92 8.80 13.62
N HIS A 104 17.47 9.51 14.66
CA HIS A 104 16.04 9.72 14.92
C HIS A 104 15.37 10.48 13.77
N GLN A 105 15.99 11.56 13.27
CA GLN A 105 15.47 12.33 12.14
C GLN A 105 15.35 11.47 10.87
N ARG A 106 16.36 10.66 10.54
CA ARG A 106 16.28 9.76 9.38
C ARG A 106 15.18 8.71 9.54
N ASN A 107 15.03 8.14 10.72
CA ASN A 107 13.96 7.18 11.01
C ASN A 107 12.58 7.84 10.91
N PHE A 108 12.46 9.09 11.36
CA PHE A 108 11.24 9.88 11.22
C PHE A 108 10.91 10.15 9.75
N ASP A 109 11.88 10.61 8.96
CA ASP A 109 11.72 10.86 7.53
C ASP A 109 11.38 9.58 6.76
N PHE A 110 12.00 8.46 7.12
CA PHE A 110 11.71 7.15 6.55
C PHE A 110 10.28 6.71 6.85
N LYS A 111 9.84 6.85 8.11
CA LYS A 111 8.44 6.58 8.50
C LYS A 111 7.46 7.49 7.76
N ALA A 112 7.78 8.78 7.59
CA ALA A 112 6.97 9.73 6.84
C ALA A 112 6.86 9.34 5.35
N ARG A 113 7.97 8.97 4.72
CA ARG A 113 7.99 8.48 3.33
C ARG A 113 7.16 7.20 3.16
N LEU A 114 7.24 6.27 4.10
CA LEU A 114 6.42 5.06 4.10
C LEU A 114 4.93 5.36 4.22
N ARG A 115 4.54 6.27 5.13
CA ARG A 115 3.14 6.73 5.26
C ARG A 115 2.63 7.33 3.95
N ASN A 116 3.42 8.24 3.34
CA ASN A 116 3.05 8.87 2.08
C ASN A 116 2.90 7.87 0.93
N ARG A 117 3.79 6.87 0.83
CA ARG A 117 3.67 5.80 -0.16
C ARG A 117 2.42 4.95 0.04
N ARG A 118 2.06 4.62 1.29
CA ARG A 118 0.82 3.88 1.60
C ARG A 118 -0.43 4.66 1.19
N VAL A 119 -0.48 5.95 1.50
CA VAL A 119 -1.60 6.82 1.10
C VAL A 119 -1.71 6.91 -0.42
N ALA A 120 -0.58 7.05 -1.13
CA ALA A 120 -0.55 7.07 -2.59
C ALA A 120 -1.08 5.74 -3.19
N ALA A 121 -0.62 4.60 -2.67
CA ALA A 121 -1.08 3.28 -3.11
C ALA A 121 -2.59 3.07 -2.90
N ILE A 122 -3.12 3.49 -1.75
CA ILE A 122 -4.57 3.42 -1.46
C ILE A 122 -5.36 4.30 -2.45
N LYS A 123 -4.85 5.49 -2.77
CA LYS A 123 -5.48 6.39 -3.75
C LYS A 123 -5.51 5.77 -5.14
N GLU A 124 -4.40 5.19 -5.58
CA GLU A 124 -4.30 4.48 -6.87
C GLU A 124 -5.26 3.29 -6.93
N GLU A 125 -5.34 2.48 -5.87
CA GLU A 125 -6.28 1.36 -5.79
C GLU A 125 -7.74 1.84 -5.88
N HIS A 126 -8.07 2.93 -5.19
CA HIS A 126 -9.39 3.55 -5.27
C HIS A 126 -9.71 4.07 -6.67
N GLU A 127 -8.76 4.75 -7.33
CA GLU A 127 -8.91 5.22 -8.71
C GLU A 127 -9.12 4.05 -9.69
N LEU A 128 -8.37 2.96 -9.54
CA LEU A 128 -8.56 1.73 -10.32
C LEU A 128 -9.93 1.09 -10.05
N ALA A 129 -10.40 1.09 -8.79
CA ALA A 129 -11.74 0.59 -8.46
C ALA A 129 -12.84 1.45 -9.12
N VAL A 130 -12.71 2.77 -9.10
CA VAL A 130 -13.61 3.69 -9.79
C VAL A 130 -13.57 3.44 -11.30
N ALA A 131 -12.39 3.30 -11.90
CA ALA A 131 -12.24 2.98 -13.32
C ALA A 131 -12.90 1.64 -13.69
N ARG A 132 -12.73 0.60 -12.86
CA ARG A 132 -13.38 -0.71 -13.05
C ARG A 132 -14.91 -0.61 -13.00
N THR A 133 -15.46 0.15 -12.06
CA THR A 133 -16.93 0.34 -11.98
C THR A 133 -17.46 1.18 -13.15
N ALA A 134 -16.73 2.20 -13.59
CA ALA A 134 -17.07 2.99 -14.78
C ALA A 134 -17.02 2.13 -16.06
N TRP A 135 -16.00 1.28 -16.19
CA TRP A 135 -15.90 0.33 -17.29
C TRP A 135 -17.09 -0.64 -17.27
N LYS A 136 -17.42 -1.25 -16.13
CA LYS A 136 -18.61 -2.13 -15.99
C LYS A 136 -19.91 -1.43 -16.37
N ARG A 137 -20.05 -0.12 -16.13
CA ARG A 137 -21.23 0.66 -16.55
C ARG A 137 -21.28 0.87 -18.07
N LYS A 138 -20.12 1.09 -18.71
CA LYS A 138 -20.00 1.23 -20.17
C LYS A 138 -20.11 -0.11 -20.89
N SER A 139 -19.57 -1.17 -20.29
CA SER A 139 -19.46 -2.50 -20.87
C SER A 139 -20.62 -3.42 -20.49
N LYS A 140 -21.51 -3.02 -19.57
CA LYS A 140 -22.79 -3.71 -19.36
C LYS A 140 -23.45 -3.81 -20.74
N PRO A 141 -23.47 -5.02 -21.34
CA PRO A 141 -24.03 -5.18 -22.66
C PRO A 141 -25.49 -4.78 -22.55
N ALA A 142 -26.09 -4.38 -23.66
CA ALA A 142 -27.52 -4.09 -23.74
C ALA A 142 -28.42 -5.31 -23.39
N SER A 143 -27.89 -6.37 -22.76
CA SER A 143 -28.56 -7.58 -22.29
C SER A 143 -29.55 -7.35 -21.15
N GLU A 144 -29.59 -6.19 -20.50
CA GLU A 144 -30.75 -5.79 -19.66
C GLU A 144 -31.95 -5.30 -20.49
N LYS A 145 -31.77 -4.98 -21.78
CA LYS A 145 -32.86 -4.63 -22.70
C LYS A 145 -33.75 -5.81 -23.10
N PRO A 146 -33.26 -7.02 -23.42
CA PRO A 146 -34.12 -8.13 -23.82
C PRO A 146 -35.06 -8.61 -22.71
N ASP A 147 -34.66 -8.57 -21.45
CA ASP A 147 -35.57 -8.94 -20.35
C ASP A 147 -36.71 -7.93 -20.17
N ARG A 148 -36.39 -6.63 -20.13
CA ARG A 148 -37.43 -5.57 -20.10
C ARG A 148 -38.27 -5.52 -21.37
N ALA A 149 -37.70 -5.85 -22.53
CA ALA A 149 -38.44 -5.95 -23.79
C ALA A 149 -39.34 -7.20 -23.81
N ALA A 150 -38.88 -8.31 -23.25
CA ALA A 150 -39.68 -9.52 -23.09
C ALA A 150 -40.87 -9.29 -22.15
N GLU A 151 -40.67 -8.62 -21.02
CA GLU A 151 -41.76 -8.24 -20.11
C GLU A 151 -42.81 -7.35 -20.80
N LYS A 152 -42.37 -6.36 -21.61
CA LYS A 152 -43.27 -5.53 -22.42
C LYS A 152 -44.05 -6.33 -23.46
N LEU A 153 -43.42 -7.31 -24.12
CA LEU A 153 -44.09 -8.18 -25.08
C LEU A 153 -45.12 -9.09 -24.40
N VAL A 154 -44.78 -9.68 -23.24
CA VAL A 154 -45.71 -10.49 -22.46
C VAL A 154 -46.94 -9.66 -22.03
N ALA A 155 -46.72 -8.42 -21.59
CA ALA A 155 -47.79 -7.50 -21.25
C ALA A 155 -48.66 -7.12 -22.46
N GLN A 156 -48.05 -6.83 -23.63
CA GLN A 156 -48.78 -6.49 -24.86
C GLN A 156 -49.64 -7.65 -25.40
N HIS A 157 -49.19 -8.88 -25.21
CA HIS A 157 -49.92 -10.06 -25.65
C HIS A 157 -50.85 -10.65 -24.57
N GLY A 158 -51.09 -9.92 -23.47
CA GLY A 158 -52.01 -10.34 -22.41
C GLY A 158 -51.64 -11.68 -21.77
N GLY A 159 -50.34 -11.99 -21.65
CA GLY A 159 -49.86 -13.25 -21.07
C GLY A 159 -49.98 -14.49 -21.97
N LYS A 160 -50.45 -14.36 -23.22
CA LYS A 160 -50.61 -15.49 -24.16
C LYS A 160 -49.27 -16.08 -24.65
N ILE A 161 -48.16 -15.40 -24.40
CA ILE A 161 -46.81 -15.82 -24.80
C ILE A 161 -45.99 -16.07 -23.56
N THR A 162 -45.29 -17.20 -23.51
CA THR A 162 -44.41 -17.53 -22.38
C THR A 162 -43.21 -16.59 -22.33
N ILE A 163 -42.69 -16.31 -21.12
CA ILE A 163 -41.50 -15.46 -20.92
C ILE A 163 -40.30 -15.97 -21.74
N LYS A 164 -40.16 -17.30 -21.90
CA LYS A 164 -39.10 -17.91 -22.72
C LYS A 164 -39.23 -17.53 -24.20
N GLN A 165 -40.45 -17.59 -24.76
CA GLN A 165 -40.70 -17.19 -26.16
C GLN A 165 -40.50 -15.69 -26.37
N ALA A 166 -40.93 -14.86 -25.41
CA ALA A 166 -40.73 -13.41 -25.47
C ALA A 166 -39.24 -13.03 -25.40
N ARG A 167 -38.45 -13.71 -24.55
CA ARG A 167 -36.99 -13.56 -24.49
C ARG A 167 -36.31 -13.92 -25.81
N GLN A 168 -36.70 -15.05 -26.41
CA GLN A 168 -36.12 -15.48 -27.69
C GLN A 168 -36.46 -14.49 -28.82
N ALA A 169 -37.68 -13.98 -28.86
CA ALA A 169 -38.09 -12.97 -29.83
C ALA A 169 -37.31 -11.65 -29.66
N ALA A 170 -37.15 -11.19 -28.42
CA ALA A 170 -36.37 -9.99 -28.11
C ALA A 170 -34.87 -10.16 -28.48
N TYR A 171 -34.31 -11.33 -28.24
CA TYR A 171 -32.93 -11.67 -28.63
C TYR A 171 -32.75 -11.65 -30.15
N ASN A 172 -33.66 -12.30 -30.90
CA ASN A 172 -33.62 -12.33 -32.36
C ASN A 172 -33.78 -10.93 -32.96
N PHE A 173 -34.64 -10.09 -32.38
CA PHE A 173 -34.81 -8.70 -32.80
C PHE A 173 -33.54 -7.88 -32.54
N ALA A 174 -32.94 -7.99 -31.36
CA ALA A 174 -31.69 -7.30 -31.03
C ALA A 174 -30.54 -7.74 -31.95
N ARG A 175 -30.45 -9.04 -32.27
CA ARG A 175 -29.46 -9.59 -33.19
C ARG A 175 -29.62 -9.02 -34.61
N LYS A 176 -30.85 -8.97 -35.14
CA LYS A 176 -31.14 -8.36 -36.45
C LYS A 176 -30.79 -6.86 -36.50
N GLN A 177 -30.90 -6.14 -35.38
CA GLN A 177 -30.51 -4.73 -35.30
C GLN A 177 -28.99 -4.53 -35.15
N ALA A 178 -28.29 -5.51 -34.58
CA ALA A 178 -26.85 -5.48 -34.34
C ALA A 178 -26.02 -6.00 -35.52
N GLU A 179 -26.64 -6.67 -36.51
CA GLU A 179 -25.96 -7.01 -37.75
C GLU A 179 -25.43 -5.73 -38.39
N PRO A 180 -24.11 -5.62 -38.61
CA PRO A 180 -23.50 -4.43 -39.14
C PRO A 180 -24.10 -4.19 -40.53
N LYS A 181 -24.93 -3.15 -40.65
CA LYS A 181 -25.34 -2.65 -41.95
C LYS A 181 -24.03 -2.39 -42.71
N ALA A 182 -23.83 -3.13 -43.81
CA ALA A 182 -22.66 -3.02 -44.67
C ALA A 182 -22.26 -1.54 -44.85
N PRO A 183 -20.96 -1.21 -44.84
CA PRO A 183 -20.48 0.17 -44.82
C PRO A 183 -21.14 0.96 -45.96
N ARG A 184 -22.12 1.79 -45.61
CA ARG A 184 -22.74 2.70 -46.56
C ARG A 184 -21.75 3.83 -46.79
N GLN A 185 -21.39 3.99 -48.06
CA GLN A 185 -20.61 5.10 -48.61
C GLN A 185 -21.06 6.44 -48.00
N PRO A 186 -20.11 7.36 -47.74
CA PRO A 186 -20.39 8.62 -47.06
C PRO A 186 -21.32 9.48 -47.92
N LYS A 187 -22.57 9.63 -47.49
CA LYS A 187 -23.44 10.70 -47.98
C LYS A 187 -23.28 11.91 -47.07
N THR A 188 -22.73 12.96 -47.65
CA THR A 188 -22.78 14.32 -47.15
C THR A 188 -24.23 14.77 -46.99
N SER A 189 -24.43 15.62 -45.98
CA SER A 189 -25.45 16.66 -45.81
C SER A 189 -26.30 16.54 -44.54
N SER A 190 -26.15 17.61 -43.74
CA SER A 190 -27.24 18.39 -43.15
C SER A 190 -28.41 17.64 -42.53
N ASN A 191 -28.51 17.65 -41.20
CA ASN A 191 -29.49 18.51 -40.54
C ASN A 191 -29.33 18.43 -39.01
N GLN A 192 -29.01 19.59 -38.42
CA GLN A 192 -29.35 19.93 -37.04
C GLN A 192 -30.87 20.12 -36.95
N ALA A 193 -31.54 19.46 -36.01
CA ALA A 193 -32.62 20.05 -35.21
C ALA A 193 -33.21 19.04 -34.22
N THR A 194 -33.55 19.57 -33.04
CA THR A 194 -34.47 19.04 -32.02
C THR A 194 -34.04 17.81 -31.22
N LEU A 195 -33.54 18.07 -30.00
CA LEU A 195 -33.79 17.26 -28.80
C LEU A 195 -33.54 18.14 -27.56
N LYS A 196 -34.56 18.92 -27.18
CA LYS A 196 -34.74 19.48 -25.83
C LYS A 196 -35.98 18.83 -25.22
N ALA A 197 -35.98 18.71 -23.89
CA ALA A 197 -37.03 18.19 -23.01
C ALA A 197 -37.00 16.69 -22.70
N THR A 198 -36.30 16.34 -21.61
CA THR A 198 -36.81 15.53 -20.47
C THR A 198 -35.65 15.31 -19.49
N LYS A 199 -35.39 16.27 -18.61
CA LYS A 199 -34.41 16.17 -17.50
C LYS A 199 -34.92 16.86 -16.23
N HIS A 200 -36.15 16.60 -15.79
CA HIS A 200 -36.59 16.96 -14.43
C HIS A 200 -37.63 15.93 -13.96
N LYS A 201 -37.16 14.82 -13.39
CA LYS A 201 -37.97 13.89 -12.56
C LYS A 201 -37.19 12.75 -11.89
N LYS A 202 -35.85 12.78 -11.86
CA LYS A 202 -35.01 11.70 -11.31
C LYS A 202 -34.13 12.11 -10.12
N ALA A 203 -34.25 13.34 -9.62
CA ALA A 203 -33.47 13.80 -8.46
C ALA A 203 -34.15 13.38 -7.14
N ASP A 204 -35.47 13.54 -7.05
CA ASP A 204 -36.18 13.42 -5.76
C ASP A 204 -36.28 11.99 -5.23
N THR A 205 -36.19 10.97 -6.09
CA THR A 205 -36.28 9.55 -5.67
C THR A 205 -34.96 9.03 -5.07
N ILE A 206 -33.82 9.66 -5.36
CA ILE A 206 -32.51 9.20 -4.87
C ILE A 206 -32.26 9.69 -3.44
N GLU A 207 -32.82 10.85 -3.07
CA GLU A 207 -32.62 11.45 -1.75
C GLU A 207 -33.45 10.73 -0.67
N GLN A 208 -34.65 10.27 -1.03
CA GLN A 208 -35.55 9.54 -0.12
C GLN A 208 -35.01 8.15 0.28
N GLN A 209 -34.27 7.47 -0.60
CA GLN A 209 -33.61 6.19 -0.28
C GLN A 209 -32.39 6.35 0.64
N ARG A 210 -31.74 7.52 0.63
CA ARG A 210 -30.52 7.76 1.41
C ARG A 210 -30.83 7.97 2.90
N ASN A 211 -31.93 8.67 3.19
CA ASN A 211 -32.37 8.94 4.57
C ASN A 211 -32.91 7.66 5.26
N SER A 212 -33.61 6.80 4.51
CA SER A 212 -34.12 5.52 5.03
C SER A 212 -33.01 4.55 5.49
N MET A 213 -31.83 4.58 4.87
CA MET A 213 -30.71 3.71 5.26
C MET A 213 -29.93 4.23 6.47
N GLN A 214 -29.94 5.55 6.75
CA GLN A 214 -29.24 6.11 7.91
C GLN A 214 -29.98 5.81 9.22
N GLU A 215 -31.32 5.89 9.22
CA GLU A 215 -32.11 5.55 10.42
C GLU A 215 -31.98 4.09 10.84
N THR A 216 -31.77 3.16 9.90
CA THR A 216 -31.60 1.73 10.23
C THR A 216 -30.24 1.41 10.85
N VAL A 217 -29.22 2.25 10.63
CA VAL A 217 -27.88 2.08 11.20
C VAL A 217 -27.84 2.62 12.62
N GLU A 218 -28.48 3.75 12.90
CA GLU A 218 -28.51 4.34 14.24
C GLU A 218 -29.35 3.53 15.24
N GLN A 219 -30.40 2.84 14.79
CA GLN A 219 -31.17 1.94 15.66
C GLN A 219 -30.41 0.66 16.04
N LYS A 220 -29.44 0.21 15.24
CA LYS A 220 -28.62 -0.98 15.56
C LYS A 220 -27.49 -0.71 16.54
N ILE A 221 -27.11 0.55 16.77
CA ILE A 221 -26.01 0.92 17.68
C ILE A 221 -26.50 1.00 19.15
N LYS A 222 -27.81 1.01 19.40
CA LYS A 222 -28.40 1.16 20.76
C LYS A 222 -28.71 -0.16 21.48
N GLN A 223 -28.42 -1.31 20.88
CA GLN A 223 -28.67 -2.62 21.48
C GLN A 223 -27.39 -3.46 21.47
N ASP A 224 -26.52 -3.23 22.43
CA ASP A 224 -25.62 -4.25 22.99
C ASP A 224 -25.02 -3.72 24.31
N PRO A 225 -25.37 -4.30 25.48
CA PRO A 225 -24.75 -3.93 26.74
C PRO A 225 -23.65 -4.94 27.17
N ILE A 226 -22.79 -4.42 28.05
CA ILE A 226 -21.79 -5.10 28.91
C ILE A 226 -20.39 -5.23 28.31
N LEU A 227 -19.57 -4.21 28.59
CA LEU A 227 -18.12 -4.17 28.41
C LEU A 227 -17.43 -5.21 29.30
N ALA A 228 -16.85 -6.25 28.68
CA ALA A 228 -15.94 -7.15 29.38
C ALA A 228 -14.68 -6.40 29.84
N THR A 229 -14.21 -6.70 31.04
CA THR A 229 -13.00 -6.06 31.57
C THR A 229 -11.74 -6.50 30.80
N PRO A 230 -10.69 -5.67 30.70
CA PRO A 230 -9.45 -6.05 29.99
C PRO A 230 -8.84 -7.37 30.47
N ARG A 231 -9.01 -7.71 31.75
CA ARG A 231 -8.54 -8.96 32.36
C ARG A 231 -9.32 -10.18 31.86
N GLU A 232 -10.63 -10.05 31.65
CA GLU A 232 -11.47 -11.11 31.07
C GLU A 232 -11.16 -11.32 29.59
N ILE A 233 -10.87 -10.23 28.85
CA ILE A 233 -10.43 -10.29 27.44
C ILE A 233 -9.11 -11.06 27.33
N ALA A 234 -8.12 -10.73 28.18
CA ALA A 234 -6.83 -11.41 28.20
C ALA A 234 -6.96 -12.90 28.60
N HIS A 235 -7.78 -13.21 29.60
CA HIS A 235 -8.02 -14.59 30.04
C HIS A 235 -8.71 -15.43 28.96
N ARG A 236 -9.65 -14.86 28.20
CA ARG A 236 -10.28 -15.52 27.04
C ARG A 236 -9.24 -15.86 25.97
N ARG A 237 -8.36 -14.90 25.65
CA ARG A 237 -7.29 -15.07 24.65
C ARG A 237 -6.28 -16.16 25.02
N ASN A 238 -5.84 -16.20 26.27
CA ASN A 238 -4.92 -17.25 26.74
C ASN A 238 -5.57 -18.64 26.72
N LYS A 239 -6.86 -18.73 27.06
CA LYS A 239 -7.61 -19.98 26.98
C LYS A 239 -7.81 -20.46 25.54
N GLU A 240 -7.97 -19.54 24.58
CA GLU A 240 -8.06 -19.84 23.15
C GLU A 240 -6.73 -20.35 22.58
N LEU A 241 -5.61 -19.68 22.88
CA LEU A 241 -4.26 -20.08 22.43
C LEU A 241 -3.87 -21.47 22.93
N LEU A 242 -4.20 -21.81 24.17
CA LEU A 242 -3.89 -23.12 24.77
C LEU A 242 -4.81 -24.24 24.27
N SER A 243 -5.99 -23.91 23.74
CA SER A 243 -6.98 -24.93 23.33
C SER A 243 -6.73 -25.56 21.95
N GLY A 244 -5.73 -25.08 21.20
CA GLY A 244 -5.29 -25.67 19.93
C GLY A 244 -6.34 -25.72 18.82
N ARG A 245 -7.49 -25.04 18.99
CA ARG A 245 -8.52 -24.98 17.94
C ARG A 245 -8.13 -23.88 16.93
N PRO A 246 -8.09 -24.19 15.62
CA PRO A 246 -7.91 -23.16 14.61
C PRO A 246 -9.07 -22.16 14.70
N ASN A 247 -8.74 -20.89 14.93
CA ASN A 247 -9.72 -19.82 15.01
C ASN A 247 -10.41 -19.65 13.65
N ASN A 248 -11.71 -19.94 13.61
CA ASN A 248 -12.61 -19.57 12.51
C ASN A 248 -13.13 -18.12 12.68
N THR A 249 -12.38 -17.23 13.31
CA THR A 249 -12.64 -15.80 13.15
C THR A 249 -12.36 -15.49 11.69
N SER A 250 -13.42 -15.28 10.92
CA SER A 250 -13.27 -15.02 9.50
C SER A 250 -12.30 -13.85 9.32
N LEU A 251 -11.41 -13.94 8.34
CA LEU A 251 -10.48 -12.87 7.98
C LEU A 251 -11.17 -11.50 7.84
N ALA A 252 -12.48 -11.51 7.53
CA ALA A 252 -13.32 -10.32 7.45
C ALA A 252 -13.55 -9.64 8.81
N GLU A 253 -13.61 -10.40 9.91
CA GLU A 253 -13.81 -9.87 11.25
C GLU A 253 -12.52 -9.33 11.85
N GLU A 254 -11.38 -9.97 11.56
CA GLU A 254 -10.06 -9.43 11.90
C GLU A 254 -9.81 -8.11 11.16
N ARG A 255 -10.07 -8.06 9.84
CA ARG A 255 -10.00 -6.80 9.07
C ARG A 255 -10.94 -5.72 9.58
N ARG A 256 -12.13 -6.08 10.10
CA ARG A 256 -13.03 -5.09 10.72
C ARG A 256 -12.43 -4.51 11.99
N ARG A 257 -11.80 -5.33 12.84
CA ARG A 257 -11.15 -4.87 14.07
C ARG A 257 -9.95 -3.97 13.76
N ASP A 258 -9.11 -4.36 12.80
CA ASP A 258 -7.97 -3.54 12.36
C ASP A 258 -8.44 -2.19 11.81
N ASN A 259 -9.49 -2.19 10.98
CA ASN A 259 -10.07 -0.95 10.46
C ASN A 259 -10.65 -0.05 11.57
N THR A 260 -11.23 -0.62 12.63
CA THR A 260 -11.72 0.18 13.77
C THR A 260 -10.59 0.77 14.62
N LEU A 261 -9.46 0.07 14.75
CA LEU A 261 -8.29 0.62 15.43
C LEU A 261 -7.68 1.77 14.62
N ILE A 262 -7.49 1.57 13.31
CA ILE A 262 -6.99 2.61 12.41
C ILE A 262 -7.90 3.86 12.41
N ALA A 263 -9.23 3.67 12.46
CA ALA A 263 -10.17 4.79 12.54
C ALA A 263 -10.02 5.57 13.85
N LYS A 264 -9.87 4.88 14.99
CA LYS A 264 -9.62 5.52 16.30
C LYS A 264 -8.27 6.23 16.36
N GLU A 265 -7.23 5.65 15.75
CA GLU A 265 -5.92 6.29 15.63
C GLU A 265 -6.01 7.59 14.82
N PHE A 266 -6.71 7.56 13.69
CA PHE A 266 -6.91 8.74 12.85
C PHE A 266 -7.70 9.85 13.56
N GLU A 267 -8.72 9.49 14.35
CA GLU A 267 -9.47 10.44 15.18
C GLU A 267 -8.60 11.03 16.31
N ALA A 268 -7.75 10.22 16.93
CA ALA A 268 -6.81 10.69 17.95
C ALA A 268 -5.77 11.67 17.36
N GLU A 269 -5.19 11.37 16.19
CA GLU A 269 -4.26 12.28 15.50
C GLU A 269 -4.93 13.61 15.14
N LYS A 270 -6.17 13.56 14.64
CA LYS A 270 -6.92 14.77 14.30
C LYS A 270 -7.25 15.60 15.54
N TRP A 271 -7.57 14.94 16.66
CA TRP A 271 -7.77 15.60 17.94
C TRP A 271 -6.48 16.28 18.42
N ILE A 272 -5.35 15.56 18.38
CA ILE A 272 -4.03 16.10 18.73
C ILE A 272 -3.72 17.34 17.89
N GLN A 273 -3.83 17.27 16.56
CA GLN A 273 -3.59 18.42 15.69
C GLN A 273 -4.51 19.60 16.01
N SER A 274 -5.78 19.35 16.32
CA SER A 274 -6.75 20.41 16.60
C SER A 274 -6.56 21.11 17.96
N GLN A 275 -6.09 20.38 18.98
CA GLN A 275 -6.03 20.89 20.35
C GLN A 275 -4.59 21.22 20.81
N VAL A 276 -3.61 20.45 20.37
CA VAL A 276 -2.24 20.50 20.87
C VAL A 276 -1.42 21.55 20.15
N GLU A 277 -1.40 21.51 18.82
CA GLU A 277 -0.58 22.45 18.03
C GLU A 277 -0.91 23.92 18.33
N PRO A 278 -2.19 24.34 18.49
CA PRO A 278 -2.50 25.72 18.84
C PRO A 278 -2.03 26.11 20.25
N ARG A 279 -2.08 25.17 21.20
CA ARG A 279 -1.62 25.39 22.59
C ARG A 279 -0.10 25.52 22.66
N LEU A 280 0.61 24.65 21.94
CA LEU A 280 2.06 24.69 21.83
C LEU A 280 2.52 26.00 21.15
N ALA A 281 1.88 26.36 20.03
CA ALA A 281 2.17 27.61 19.32
C ALA A 281 1.95 28.85 20.23
N LYS A 282 0.88 28.87 21.02
CA LYS A 282 0.60 29.96 21.96
C LYS A 282 1.61 30.03 23.11
N ALA A 283 2.08 28.88 23.61
CA ALA A 283 3.11 28.82 24.64
C ALA A 283 4.46 29.33 24.12
N VAL A 284 4.87 28.90 22.92
CA VAL A 284 6.09 29.36 22.25
C VAL A 284 6.04 30.87 22.00
N ALA A 285 4.93 31.40 21.47
CA ALA A 285 4.76 32.84 21.25
C ALA A 285 4.85 33.65 22.56
N LYS A 286 4.25 33.16 23.64
CA LYS A 286 4.32 33.82 24.96
C LYS A 286 5.76 33.88 25.51
N MET A 287 6.57 32.86 25.24
CA MET A 287 7.99 32.84 25.64
C MET A 287 8.85 33.79 24.81
N GLN A 288 8.62 33.85 23.49
CA GLN A 288 9.29 34.81 22.61
C GLN A 288 9.02 36.25 23.06
N HIS A 289 7.77 36.59 23.40
CA HIS A 289 7.42 37.91 23.91
C HIS A 289 8.06 38.26 25.26
N ARG A 290 8.41 37.26 26.08
CA ARG A 290 9.06 37.47 27.38
C ARG A 290 10.58 37.63 27.29
N GLY A 291 11.17 37.57 26.09
CA GLY A 291 12.61 37.75 25.91
C GLY A 291 13.46 36.65 26.55
N ILE A 292 12.87 35.48 26.85
CA ILE A 292 13.53 34.35 27.54
C ILE A 292 14.60 33.67 26.65
N PHE A 293 14.82 34.14 25.42
CA PHE A 293 15.72 33.52 24.45
C PHE A 293 17.21 33.87 24.61
N LEU A 294 17.62 34.65 25.63
CA LEU A 294 19.01 35.04 25.80
C LEU A 294 19.63 34.37 27.03
N ALA A 295 20.42 33.32 26.74
CA ALA A 295 21.54 32.77 27.51
C ALA A 295 21.36 31.50 28.38
N ALA A 296 20.17 30.93 28.56
CA ALA A 296 19.98 29.59 29.17
C ALA A 296 19.44 28.52 28.18
N GLY A 297 19.57 28.81 26.88
CA GLY A 297 18.65 28.41 25.81
C GLY A 297 18.77 27.02 25.19
N LEU A 298 18.79 25.94 25.98
CA LEU A 298 18.45 24.59 25.45
C LEU A 298 17.80 23.68 26.49
N ILE A 299 18.24 23.77 27.75
CA ILE A 299 17.87 22.79 28.79
C ILE A 299 16.39 22.92 29.24
N ASP A 300 15.83 24.14 29.23
CA ASP A 300 14.43 24.34 29.65
C ASP A 300 13.40 24.01 28.56
N TYR A 301 13.80 23.97 27.29
CA TYR A 301 12.88 23.66 26.19
C TYR A 301 12.54 22.17 26.16
N GLU A 302 13.55 21.30 26.29
CA GLU A 302 13.37 19.84 26.34
C GLU A 302 12.53 19.41 27.55
N ASN A 303 12.73 20.06 28.70
CA ASN A 303 12.00 19.76 29.92
C ASN A 303 10.53 20.22 29.83
N MET A 304 10.28 21.37 29.18
CA MET A 304 8.92 21.84 28.92
C MET A 304 8.20 21.00 27.86
N GLU A 305 8.88 20.65 26.77
CA GLU A 305 8.32 19.77 25.74
C GLU A 305 7.95 18.40 26.35
N SER A 306 8.83 17.83 27.16
CA SER A 306 8.56 16.58 27.90
C SER A 306 7.36 16.71 28.83
N LYS A 307 7.20 17.85 29.53
CA LYS A 307 6.06 18.10 30.42
C LYS A 307 4.75 18.25 29.65
N ILE A 308 4.76 18.99 28.53
CA ILE A 308 3.59 19.15 27.66
C ILE A 308 3.23 17.80 27.05
N GLN A 309 4.20 17.03 26.55
CA GLN A 309 3.96 15.68 26.04
C GLN A 309 3.40 14.74 27.11
N GLN A 310 3.82 14.89 28.37
CA GLN A 310 3.28 14.11 29.49
C GLN A 310 1.83 14.49 29.82
N GLU A 311 1.51 15.78 29.95
CA GLU A 311 0.13 16.24 30.19
C GLU A 311 -0.83 15.79 29.07
N LEU A 312 -0.35 15.77 27.82
CA LEU A 312 -1.10 15.28 26.67
C LEU A 312 -1.30 13.77 26.67
N ARG A 313 -0.31 13.00 27.16
CA ARG A 313 -0.45 11.55 27.37
C ARG A 313 -1.54 11.26 28.40
N ASP A 314 -1.54 12.00 29.50
CA ASP A 314 -2.52 11.82 30.57
C ASP A 314 -3.94 12.21 30.10
N GLU A 315 -4.09 13.31 29.36
CA GLU A 315 -5.37 13.70 28.74
C GLU A 315 -5.85 12.67 27.71
N ALA A 316 -4.99 12.22 26.79
CA ALA A 316 -5.39 11.25 25.77
C ALA A 316 -5.73 9.88 26.37
N LYS A 317 -5.00 9.45 27.40
CA LYS A 317 -5.32 8.23 28.17
C LYS A 317 -6.66 8.35 28.86
N TRP A 318 -7.00 9.54 29.38
CA TRP A 318 -8.30 9.82 29.99
C TRP A 318 -9.45 9.80 28.98
N TYR A 319 -9.30 10.43 27.80
CA TYR A 319 -10.36 10.52 26.79
C TYR A 319 -10.55 9.24 25.97
N PHE A 320 -9.47 8.56 25.60
CA PHE A 320 -9.51 7.45 24.65
C PHE A 320 -9.20 6.08 25.27
N GLY A 321 -8.77 6.04 26.54
CA GLY A 321 -8.33 4.81 27.19
C GLY A 321 -7.07 4.20 26.56
N LEU A 322 -6.32 4.97 25.77
CA LEU A 322 -5.13 4.54 25.05
C LEU A 322 -3.87 4.92 25.82
N ASP A 323 -2.95 3.96 26.00
CA ASP A 323 -1.61 4.24 26.52
C ASP A 323 -0.69 4.63 25.36
N LEU A 324 -0.44 5.93 25.20
CA LEU A 324 0.37 6.46 24.09
C LEU A 324 1.89 6.28 24.28
N SER A 325 2.33 5.68 25.38
CA SER A 325 3.76 5.46 25.68
C SER A 325 4.45 4.59 24.62
N GLU A 326 3.80 3.51 24.16
CA GLU A 326 4.33 2.67 23.06
C GLU A 326 4.36 3.40 21.70
N PHE A 327 3.46 4.35 21.47
CA PHE A 327 3.29 4.99 20.17
C PHE A 327 4.26 6.15 19.95
N LEU A 328 4.57 6.93 20.99
CA LEU A 328 5.55 8.02 20.92
C LEU A 328 7.00 7.52 20.96
N GLY A 329 7.23 6.24 21.25
CA GLY A 329 8.57 5.64 21.25
C GLY A 329 9.50 6.21 22.32
N ILE A 330 8.94 6.72 23.42
CA ILE A 330 9.66 7.28 24.56
C ILE A 330 9.53 6.27 25.70
N HIS A 331 10.63 5.55 26.00
CA HIS A 331 10.77 4.70 27.17
C HIS A 331 11.25 5.48 28.39
#